data_AF-A0A918J2E7-F1
#
_entry.id   AF-A0A918J2E7-F1
#
_cell.length_a   1.000
_cell.length_b   1.000
_cell.length_c   1.000
_cell.angle_alpha   90.00
_cell.angle_beta   90.00
_cell.angle_gamma   90.00
#
_symmetry.space_group_name_H-M   'P 1'
#
loop_
_entity.id
_entity.type
_entity.pdbx_description
1 polymer ?
#
loop_
_entity_poly.entity_id
_entity_poly.type
_entity_poly.pdbx_seq_one_letter_code
_entity_poly.pdbx_strand_id
1 'polypeptide(L)'
;MLMTPETKIKLIESAEKRLDLLTIELESLRGTYKTIEASEKFSQNQKLNVNFEGIKNLINYRIFIGILTADLCCVTIDYLNAKYQYQGLFSARQIVVITGEGYKKIYNFTLENKQGDLISKHRNNSFWIKEIGFITNELPEFKPRYDSLTQKLDNYLKVNFELLKEQRDLSIHYDKEPMKVITMLTTFDIEETFKNMAPFLQILNEMFSFTLDLSQGYLKKLDSSKIVFSEKLSKVEGIITKSK
;
A
#
# COMPACT_ATOMS: atom_id res chain seq x y z
N MET A 1 -4.88 -6.70 -28.37
CA MET A 1 -6.34 -6.92 -28.51
C MET A 1 -7.03 -5.55 -28.56
N LEU A 2 -7.81 -5.24 -29.61
CA LEU A 2 -8.56 -3.97 -29.68
C LEU A 2 -9.70 -4.01 -28.64
N MET A 3 -9.57 -3.20 -27.58
CA MET A 3 -10.57 -3.04 -26.53
C MET A 3 -11.92 -2.61 -27.13
N THR A 4 -13.00 -3.32 -26.81
CA THR A 4 -14.33 -2.94 -27.30
C THR A 4 -14.81 -1.64 -26.63
N PRO A 5 -15.65 -0.82 -27.30
CA PRO A 5 -16.23 0.38 -26.69
C PRO A 5 -16.94 0.09 -25.36
N GLU A 6 -17.63 -1.04 -25.27
CA GLU A 6 -18.31 -1.47 -24.05
C GLU A 6 -17.32 -1.81 -22.92
N THR A 7 -16.21 -2.49 -23.24
CA THR A 7 -15.15 -2.79 -22.27
C THR A 7 -14.53 -1.49 -21.75
N LYS A 8 -14.28 -0.53 -22.64
CA LYS A 8 -13.75 0.78 -22.28
C LYS A 8 -14.67 1.51 -21.29
N ILE A 9 -15.97 1.58 -21.57
CA ILE A 9 -16.96 2.24 -20.71
C ILE A 9 -16.97 1.58 -19.32
N LYS A 10 -17.05 0.26 -19.26
CA LYS A 10 -17.03 -0.50 -17.99
C LYS A 10 -15.78 -0.25 -17.16
N LEU A 11 -14.61 -0.14 -17.81
CA LEU A 11 -13.35 0.16 -17.12
C LEU A 11 -13.34 1.59 -16.55
N ILE A 12 -13.84 2.58 -17.30
CA ILE A 12 -13.96 3.96 -16.82
C ILE A 12 -14.89 3.99 -15.61
N GLU A 13 -16.11 3.47 -15.73
CA GLU A 13 -17.11 3.45 -14.65
C GLU A 13 -16.57 2.75 -13.39
N SER A 14 -15.86 1.64 -13.57
CA SER A 14 -15.24 0.91 -12.46
C SER A 14 -14.12 1.73 -11.79
N ALA A 15 -13.30 2.44 -12.57
CA ALA A 15 -12.22 3.27 -12.05
C ALA A 15 -12.75 4.51 -11.32
N GLU A 16 -13.76 5.19 -11.89
CA GLU A 16 -14.44 6.35 -11.28
C GLU A 16 -15.09 5.97 -9.95
N LYS A 17 -15.88 4.88 -9.94
CA LYS A 17 -16.49 4.37 -8.71
C LYS A 17 -15.44 4.04 -7.64
N ARG A 18 -14.31 3.45 -8.03
CA ARG A 18 -13.23 3.15 -7.08
C ARG A 18 -12.59 4.42 -6.54
N LEU A 19 -12.38 5.43 -7.39
CA LEU A 19 -11.81 6.72 -7.02
C LEU A 19 -12.69 7.48 -6.02
N ASP A 20 -14.01 7.49 -6.23
CA ASP A 20 -14.97 8.11 -5.31
C ASP A 20 -14.91 7.45 -3.92
N LEU A 21 -14.93 6.12 -3.89
CA LEU A 21 -14.82 5.36 -2.65
C LEU A 21 -13.49 5.62 -1.92
N LEU A 22 -12.38 5.65 -2.66
CA LEU A 22 -11.05 5.92 -2.10
C LEU A 22 -10.95 7.34 -1.55
N THR A 23 -11.52 8.33 -2.22
CA THR A 23 -11.47 9.73 -1.77
C THR A 23 -12.18 9.89 -0.42
N ILE A 24 -13.36 9.28 -0.27
CA ILE A 24 -14.11 9.27 1.00
C ILE A 24 -13.31 8.54 2.09
N GLU A 25 -12.76 7.37 1.76
CA GLU A 25 -11.97 6.56 2.69
C GLU A 25 -10.71 7.30 3.17
N LEU A 26 -9.98 7.96 2.27
CA LEU A 26 -8.76 8.71 2.57
C LEU A 26 -9.04 9.88 3.52
N GLU A 27 -10.12 10.64 3.30
CA GLU A 27 -10.50 11.72 4.22
C GLU A 27 -10.93 11.19 5.60
N SER A 28 -11.63 10.04 5.64
CA SER A 28 -11.97 9.37 6.91
C SER A 28 -10.72 8.91 7.68
N LEU A 29 -9.75 8.30 6.97
CA LEU A 29 -8.48 7.87 7.55
C LEU A 29 -7.65 9.06 8.04
N ARG A 30 -7.64 10.17 7.28
CA ARG A 30 -6.99 11.42 7.69
C ARG A 30 -7.61 11.99 8.97
N GLY A 31 -8.94 11.99 9.07
CA GLY A 31 -9.65 12.39 10.28
C GLY A 31 -9.29 11.52 11.48
N THR A 32 -9.29 10.20 11.29
CA THR A 32 -8.91 9.22 12.32
C THR A 32 -7.47 9.43 12.79
N TYR A 33 -6.54 9.65 11.87
CA TYR A 33 -5.13 9.94 12.20
C TYR A 33 -4.99 11.18 13.08
N LYS A 34 -5.67 12.28 12.74
CA LYS A 34 -5.66 13.52 13.55
C LYS A 34 -6.23 13.30 14.95
N THR A 35 -7.28 12.50 15.09
CA THR A 35 -7.85 12.13 16.40
C THR A 35 -6.84 11.35 17.24
N ILE A 36 -6.08 10.44 16.63
CA ILE A 36 -5.04 9.69 17.32
C ILE A 36 -3.90 10.62 17.76
N GLU A 37 -3.45 11.54 16.91
CA GLU A 37 -2.43 12.53 17.30
C GLU A 37 -2.87 13.43 18.46
N ALA A 38 -4.13 13.86 18.46
CA ALA A 38 -4.69 14.62 19.57
C ALA A 38 -4.74 13.79 20.87
N SER A 39 -5.13 12.52 20.76
CA SER A 39 -5.18 11.58 21.89
C SER A 39 -3.80 11.27 22.46
N GLU A 40 -2.80 11.13 21.59
CA GLU A 40 -1.39 10.94 21.96
C GLU A 40 -0.86 12.15 22.73
N LYS A 41 -1.07 13.37 22.21
CA LYS A 41 -0.69 14.61 22.90
C LYS A 41 -1.36 14.75 24.27
N PHE A 42 -2.66 14.44 24.35
CA PHE A 42 -3.38 14.44 25.62
C PHE A 42 -2.77 13.43 26.61
N SER A 43 -2.51 12.21 26.15
CA SER A 43 -1.91 11.15 26.99
C SER A 43 -0.54 11.55 27.52
N GLN A 44 0.31 12.16 26.68
CA GLN A 44 1.61 12.70 27.08
C GLN A 44 1.48 13.78 28.16
N ASN A 45 0.54 14.72 27.99
CA ASN A 45 0.28 15.77 28.99
C ASN A 45 -0.19 15.20 30.34
N GLN A 46 -0.94 14.11 30.30
CA GLN A 46 -1.41 13.39 31.50
C GLN A 46 -0.40 12.36 32.03
N LYS A 47 0.80 12.26 31.44
CA LYS A 47 1.83 11.26 31.76
C LYS A 47 1.32 9.81 31.68
N LEU A 48 0.36 9.55 30.79
CA LEU A 48 -0.14 8.22 30.49
C LEU A 48 0.75 7.55 29.45
N ASN A 49 1.20 6.33 29.73
CA ASN A 49 1.99 5.55 28.78
C ASN A 49 1.06 4.77 27.84
N VAL A 50 0.53 5.44 26.81
CA VAL A 50 -0.30 4.83 25.77
C VAL A 50 0.48 4.80 24.45
N ASN A 51 0.65 3.62 23.87
CA ASN A 51 1.33 3.45 22.58
C ASN A 51 0.32 3.43 21.42
N PHE A 52 0.38 4.45 20.55
CA PHE A 52 -0.44 4.56 19.34
C PHE A 52 0.33 4.24 18.05
N GLU A 53 1.59 3.83 18.13
CA GLU A 53 2.48 3.65 16.98
C GLU A 53 1.92 2.63 15.98
N GLY A 54 1.53 1.44 16.45
CA GLY A 54 1.00 0.38 15.58
C GLY A 54 -0.22 0.82 14.76
N ILE A 55 -1.17 1.53 15.38
CA ILE A 55 -2.38 1.99 14.67
C ILE A 55 -2.08 3.18 13.74
N LYS A 56 -1.16 4.08 14.11
CA LYS A 56 -0.69 5.17 13.23
C LYS A 56 -0.01 4.60 11.99
N ASN A 57 0.82 3.59 12.17
CA ASN A 57 1.57 2.97 11.08
C ASN A 57 0.62 2.21 10.15
N LEU A 58 -0.40 1.53 10.68
CA LEU A 58 -1.45 0.91 9.89
C LEU A 58 -2.25 1.91 9.05
N ILE A 59 -2.67 3.03 9.66
CA ILE A 59 -3.42 4.08 8.98
C ILE A 59 -2.56 4.74 7.89
N ASN A 60 -1.31 5.06 8.20
CA ASN A 60 -0.37 5.63 7.23
C ASN A 60 -0.15 4.68 6.04
N TYR A 61 -0.02 3.36 6.30
CA TYR A 61 0.09 2.39 5.22
C TYR A 61 -1.17 2.35 4.34
N ARG A 62 -2.35 2.35 4.98
CA ARG A 62 -3.64 2.30 4.29
C ARG A 62 -3.88 3.56 3.44
N ILE A 63 -3.54 4.73 3.98
CA ILE A 63 -3.54 5.99 3.22
C ILE A 63 -2.60 5.88 2.02
N PHE A 64 -1.38 5.38 2.23
CA PHE A 64 -0.40 5.25 1.16
C PHE A 64 -0.89 4.36 0.01
N ILE A 65 -1.38 3.14 0.29
CA ILE A 65 -1.91 2.25 -0.76
C ILE A 65 -3.19 2.80 -1.40
N GLY A 66 -3.95 3.64 -0.68
CA GLY A 66 -5.12 4.33 -1.23
C GLY A 66 -4.79 5.46 -2.16
N ILE A 67 -3.79 6.29 -1.84
CA ILE A 67 -3.26 7.30 -2.78
C ILE A 67 -2.75 6.60 -4.03
N LEU A 68 -1.95 5.53 -3.86
CA LEU A 68 -1.40 4.78 -4.99
C LEU A 68 -2.48 4.20 -5.91
N THR A 69 -3.55 3.66 -5.33
CA THR A 69 -4.67 3.09 -6.10
C THR A 69 -5.47 4.20 -6.78
N ALA A 70 -5.67 5.35 -6.11
CA ALA A 70 -6.34 6.51 -6.69
C ALA A 70 -5.55 7.04 -7.90
N ASP A 71 -4.24 7.17 -7.78
CA ASP A 71 -3.36 7.59 -8.88
C ASP A 71 -3.48 6.64 -10.08
N LEU A 72 -3.48 5.32 -9.85
CA LEU A 72 -3.68 4.30 -10.89
C LEU A 72 -5.07 4.40 -11.56
N CYS A 73 -6.12 4.70 -10.78
CA CYS A 73 -7.46 4.95 -11.32
C CYS A 73 -7.46 6.19 -12.23
N CYS A 74 -6.88 7.31 -11.78
CA CYS A 74 -6.80 8.55 -12.55
C CYS A 74 -6.08 8.34 -13.89
N VAL A 75 -4.87 7.76 -13.88
CA VAL A 75 -4.11 7.58 -15.13
C VAL A 75 -4.76 6.56 -16.06
N THR A 76 -5.52 5.60 -15.53
CA THR A 76 -6.32 4.67 -16.34
C THR A 76 -7.46 5.41 -17.03
N ILE A 77 -8.19 6.26 -16.31
CA ILE A 77 -9.27 7.08 -16.87
C ILE A 77 -8.70 8.01 -17.95
N ASP A 78 -7.58 8.69 -17.67
CA ASP A 78 -6.92 9.60 -18.61
C ASP A 78 -6.46 8.88 -19.87
N TYR A 79 -5.91 7.67 -19.75
CA TYR A 79 -5.53 6.85 -20.89
C TYR A 79 -6.75 6.50 -21.75
N LEU A 80 -7.83 6.03 -21.12
CA LEU A 80 -9.04 5.63 -21.84
C LEU A 80 -9.72 6.84 -22.50
N ASN A 81 -9.65 8.02 -21.90
CA ASN A 81 -10.22 9.25 -22.44
C ASN A 81 -9.26 10.09 -23.29
N ALA A 82 -8.07 9.56 -23.61
CA ALA A 82 -7.08 10.29 -24.39
C ALA A 82 -7.61 10.70 -25.76
N LYS A 83 -7.49 11.98 -26.08
CA LYS A 83 -7.87 12.55 -27.40
C LYS A 83 -6.73 12.46 -28.40
N TYR A 84 -5.50 12.49 -27.91
CA TYR A 84 -4.29 12.47 -28.71
C TYR A 84 -3.45 11.25 -28.36
N GLN A 85 -2.76 10.68 -29.35
CA GLN A 85 -1.89 9.52 -29.14
C GLN A 85 -0.84 9.79 -28.06
N TYR A 86 -0.22 10.97 -28.07
CA TYR A 86 0.78 11.34 -27.07
C TYR A 86 0.21 11.44 -25.66
N GLN A 87 -1.06 11.88 -25.51
CA GLN A 87 -1.74 11.88 -24.21
C GLN A 87 -1.90 10.45 -23.69
N GLY A 88 -2.31 9.51 -24.55
CA GLY A 88 -2.41 8.09 -24.18
C GLY A 88 -1.05 7.52 -23.77
N LEU A 89 0.01 7.80 -24.53
CA LEU A 89 1.37 7.38 -24.19
C LEU A 89 1.84 7.99 -22.87
N PHE A 90 1.56 9.27 -22.62
CA PHE A 90 1.88 9.92 -21.35
C PHE A 90 1.19 9.23 -20.17
N SER A 91 -0.11 8.95 -20.26
CA SER A 91 -0.86 8.26 -19.20
C SER A 91 -0.37 6.83 -18.98
N ALA A 92 -0.12 6.07 -20.05
CA ALA A 92 0.40 4.71 -19.96
C ALA A 92 1.80 4.69 -19.32
N ARG A 93 2.64 5.68 -19.62
CA ARG A 93 3.93 5.87 -18.97
C ARG A 93 3.79 6.12 -17.46
N GLN A 94 2.79 6.91 -17.05
CA GLN A 94 2.54 7.15 -15.63
C GLN A 94 2.13 5.86 -14.90
N ILE A 95 1.38 4.95 -15.54
CA ILE A 95 1.07 3.64 -14.95
C ILE A 95 2.35 2.90 -14.54
N VAL A 96 3.36 2.88 -15.42
CA VAL A 96 4.65 2.22 -15.13
C VAL A 96 5.38 2.90 -13.98
N VAL A 97 5.43 4.24 -13.98
CA VAL A 97 6.07 5.03 -12.92
C VAL A 97 5.40 4.78 -11.56
N ILE A 98 4.08 4.90 -11.50
CA ILE A 98 3.28 4.71 -10.28
C ILE A 98 3.45 3.28 -9.77
N THR A 99 3.36 2.28 -10.65
CA THR A 99 3.56 0.86 -10.31
C THR A 99 4.96 0.62 -9.76
N GLY A 100 5.99 1.11 -10.44
CA GLY A 100 7.39 0.91 -10.06
C GLY A 100 7.75 1.59 -8.73
N GLU A 101 7.45 2.88 -8.57
CA GLU A 101 7.76 3.60 -7.33
C GLU A 101 6.84 3.19 -6.17
N GLY A 102 5.57 2.89 -6.46
CA GLY A 102 4.63 2.31 -5.49
C GLY A 102 5.13 1.00 -4.93
N TYR A 103 5.47 0.04 -5.79
CA TYR A 103 6.02 -1.25 -5.37
C TYR A 103 7.30 -1.07 -4.53
N LYS A 104 8.23 -0.24 -5.00
CA LYS A 104 9.49 0.05 -4.31
C LYS A 104 9.26 0.64 -2.91
N LYS A 105 8.26 1.49 -2.74
CA LYS A 105 7.92 2.06 -1.42
C LYS A 105 7.28 1.03 -0.50
N ILE A 106 6.41 0.16 -1.02
CA ILE A 106 5.75 -0.91 -0.26
C ILE A 106 6.77 -1.95 0.22
N TYR A 107 7.54 -2.52 -0.70
CA TYR A 107 8.31 -3.74 -0.43
C TYR A 107 9.79 -3.65 -0.80
N ASN A 108 10.17 -2.62 -1.55
CA ASN A 108 11.53 -2.38 -2.05
C ASN A 108 12.04 -3.46 -3.03
N PHE A 109 13.02 -3.07 -3.83
CA PHE A 109 13.70 -3.97 -4.75
C PHE A 109 14.87 -4.67 -4.06
N THR A 110 15.14 -5.91 -4.44
CA THR A 110 16.40 -6.61 -4.11
C THR A 110 17.40 -6.37 -5.21
N LEU A 111 18.68 -6.22 -4.84
CA LEU A 111 19.77 -6.10 -5.80
C LEU A 111 20.59 -7.38 -5.74
N GLU A 112 21.06 -7.86 -6.88
CA GLU A 112 22.06 -8.93 -6.92
C GLU A 112 23.45 -8.30 -7.00
N ASN A 113 24.38 -8.72 -6.14
CA ASN A 113 25.76 -8.27 -6.23
C ASN A 113 26.51 -9.01 -7.34
N LYS A 114 27.77 -8.64 -7.60
CA LYS A 114 28.61 -9.29 -8.63
C LYS A 114 28.95 -10.76 -8.31
N GLN A 115 28.64 -11.22 -7.11
CA GLN A 115 28.89 -12.56 -6.60
C GLN A 115 27.63 -13.45 -6.62
N GLY A 116 26.48 -12.91 -7.04
CA GLY A 116 25.20 -13.61 -7.07
C GLY A 116 24.40 -13.53 -5.77
N ASP A 117 24.86 -12.79 -4.76
CA ASP A 117 24.12 -12.65 -3.50
C ASP A 117 23.02 -11.60 -3.63
N LEU A 118 21.82 -11.95 -3.14
CA LEU A 118 20.69 -11.03 -3.01
C LEU A 118 20.90 -10.07 -1.83
N ILE A 119 21.14 -8.80 -2.14
CA ILE A 119 21.14 -7.69 -1.21
C ILE A 119 19.69 -7.29 -0.90
N SER A 120 19.20 -7.69 0.28
CA SER A 120 17.85 -7.39 0.79
C SER A 120 17.80 -6.28 1.84
N LYS A 121 18.93 -5.61 2.13
CA LYS A 121 19.03 -4.57 3.18
C LYS A 121 17.97 -3.47 3.03
N HIS A 122 17.65 -3.08 1.80
CA HIS A 122 16.64 -2.05 1.53
C HIS A 122 15.21 -2.56 1.70
N ARG A 123 14.96 -3.86 1.44
CA ARG A 123 13.68 -4.53 1.66
C ARG A 123 13.31 -4.58 3.13
N ASN A 124 14.25 -4.88 4.02
CA ASN A 124 13.99 -4.86 5.48
C ASN A 124 13.64 -3.45 6.01
N ASN A 125 13.82 -2.41 5.19
CA ASN A 125 13.43 -1.04 5.52
C ASN A 125 12.13 -0.59 4.83
N SER A 126 11.43 -1.47 4.13
CA SER A 126 10.19 -1.15 3.45
C SER A 126 9.04 -0.97 4.44
N PHE A 127 7.99 -0.27 4.01
CA PHE A 127 6.78 -0.07 4.81
C PHE A 127 6.16 -1.43 5.20
N TRP A 128 6.10 -2.37 4.24
CA TRP A 128 5.54 -3.70 4.44
C TRP A 128 6.24 -4.51 5.55
N ILE A 129 7.57 -4.47 5.61
CA ILE A 129 8.31 -5.25 6.61
C ILE A 129 8.36 -4.52 7.95
N LYS A 130 8.72 -3.24 7.95
CA LYS A 130 8.89 -2.48 9.20
C LYS A 130 7.58 -2.27 9.94
N GLU A 131 6.55 -1.85 9.21
CA GLU A 131 5.33 -1.35 9.83
C GLU A 131 4.29 -2.46 9.92
N ILE A 132 3.98 -3.10 8.79
CA ILE A 132 2.97 -4.16 8.75
C ILE A 132 3.49 -5.47 9.34
N GLY A 133 4.76 -5.81 9.11
CA GLY A 133 5.41 -6.96 9.74
C GLY A 133 5.43 -6.84 11.27
N PHE A 134 5.73 -5.65 11.80
CA PHE A 134 5.69 -5.38 13.24
C PHE A 134 4.30 -5.63 13.83
N ILE A 135 3.25 -5.05 13.24
CA ILE A 135 1.86 -5.24 13.68
C ILE A 135 1.44 -6.72 13.60
N THR A 136 1.89 -7.43 12.57
CA THR A 136 1.57 -8.86 12.41
C THR A 136 2.24 -9.71 13.49
N ASN A 137 3.44 -9.36 13.96
CA ASN A 137 4.07 -10.06 15.10
C ASN A 137 3.27 -9.88 16.40
N GLU A 138 2.55 -8.78 16.53
CA GLU A 138 1.65 -8.51 17.65
C GLU A 138 0.29 -9.21 17.58
N LEU A 139 -0.07 -9.72 16.39
CA LEU A 139 -1.32 -10.44 16.10
C LEU A 139 -1.00 -11.70 15.26
N PRO A 140 -0.42 -12.76 15.87
CA PRO A 140 0.13 -13.91 15.16
C PRO A 140 -0.87 -14.66 14.28
N GLU A 141 -2.17 -14.56 14.56
CA GLU A 141 -3.24 -15.16 13.77
C GLU A 141 -3.28 -14.62 12.32
N PHE A 142 -2.71 -13.43 12.07
CA PHE A 142 -2.62 -12.84 10.73
C PHE A 142 -1.36 -13.23 9.96
N LYS A 143 -0.40 -13.90 10.61
CA LYS A 143 0.89 -14.27 10.01
C LYS A 143 0.78 -15.08 8.71
N PRO A 144 -0.10 -16.10 8.59
CA PRO A 144 -0.21 -16.86 7.35
C PRO A 144 -0.61 -16.00 6.15
N ARG A 145 -1.49 -15.01 6.37
CA ARG A 145 -1.95 -14.11 5.32
C ARG A 145 -0.90 -13.07 4.95
N TYR A 146 -0.17 -12.56 5.95
CA TYR A 146 1.00 -11.71 5.73
C TYR A 146 2.04 -12.43 4.86
N ASP A 147 2.35 -13.69 5.16
CA ASP A 147 3.34 -14.47 4.40
C ASP A 147 2.89 -14.73 2.97
N SER A 148 1.60 -15.04 2.77
CA SER A 148 1.01 -15.21 1.43
C SER A 148 1.13 -13.92 0.59
N LEU A 149 0.80 -12.76 1.16
CA LEU A 149 0.95 -11.46 0.49
C LEU A 149 2.41 -11.13 0.19
N THR A 150 3.32 -11.46 1.11
CA THR A 150 4.76 -11.30 0.93
C THR A 150 5.25 -12.13 -0.25
N GLN A 151 4.80 -13.38 -0.37
CA GLN A 151 5.14 -14.24 -1.50
C GLN A 151 4.60 -13.69 -2.83
N LYS A 152 3.40 -13.09 -2.84
CA LYS A 152 2.85 -12.44 -4.04
C LYS A 152 3.71 -11.24 -4.47
N LEU A 153 4.17 -10.43 -3.52
CA LEU A 153 5.10 -9.35 -3.79
C LEU A 153 6.44 -9.86 -4.36
N ASP A 154 6.97 -10.94 -3.81
CA ASP A 154 8.20 -11.57 -4.32
C ASP A 154 8.03 -12.09 -5.76
N ASN A 155 6.91 -12.75 -6.04
CA ASN A 155 6.62 -13.27 -7.37
C ASN A 155 6.42 -12.14 -8.38
N TYR A 156 5.74 -11.06 -7.99
CA TYR A 156 5.58 -9.87 -8.83
C TYR A 156 6.93 -9.26 -9.23
N LEU A 157 7.88 -9.21 -8.29
CA LEU A 157 9.23 -8.71 -8.61
C LEU A 157 9.89 -9.54 -9.70
N LYS A 158 9.89 -10.87 -9.54
CA LYS A 158 10.63 -11.78 -10.43
C LYS A 158 10.18 -11.68 -11.88
N VAL A 159 8.88 -11.47 -12.11
CA VAL A 159 8.31 -11.43 -13.45
C VAL A 159 8.46 -10.04 -14.09
N ASN A 160 8.47 -8.97 -13.29
CA ASN A 160 8.29 -7.61 -13.80
C ASN A 160 9.49 -6.67 -13.60
N PHE A 161 10.53 -7.07 -12.86
CA PHE A 161 11.57 -6.14 -12.37
C PHE A 161 12.37 -5.43 -13.48
N GLU A 162 12.89 -6.16 -14.47
CA GLU A 162 13.75 -5.56 -15.50
C GLU A 162 12.98 -4.54 -16.35
N LEU A 163 11.76 -4.91 -16.75
CA LEU A 163 10.86 -4.05 -17.51
C LEU A 163 10.48 -2.78 -16.74
N LEU A 164 10.10 -2.93 -15.45
CA LEU A 164 9.73 -1.80 -14.60
C LEU A 164 10.91 -0.85 -14.36
N LYS A 165 12.14 -1.37 -14.29
CA LYS A 165 13.34 -0.56 -14.02
C LYS A 165 13.71 0.30 -15.23
N GLU A 166 13.83 -0.30 -16.42
CA GLU A 166 14.27 0.41 -17.63
C GLU A 166 13.26 1.48 -18.06
N GLN A 167 11.97 1.12 -18.10
CA GLN A 167 10.92 2.05 -18.50
C GLN A 167 10.76 3.19 -17.48
N ARG A 168 10.91 2.92 -16.18
CA ARG A 168 10.88 3.97 -15.14
C ARG A 168 12.02 4.96 -15.33
N ASP A 169 13.25 4.49 -15.50
CA ASP A 169 14.43 5.36 -15.56
C ASP A 169 14.34 6.34 -16.73
N LEU A 170 13.87 5.87 -17.89
CA LEU A 170 13.60 6.71 -19.07
C LEU A 170 12.41 7.67 -18.88
N SER A 171 11.45 7.31 -18.02
CA SER A 171 10.21 8.07 -17.82
C SER A 171 10.32 9.19 -16.78
N ILE A 172 11.11 8.99 -15.72
CA ILE A 172 11.26 9.94 -14.61
C ILE A 172 12.42 10.89 -14.87
N HIS A 173 13.56 10.36 -15.32
CA HIS A 173 14.80 11.13 -15.30
C HIS A 173 15.08 11.89 -16.59
N TYR A 174 14.22 11.75 -17.62
CA TYR A 174 14.47 12.22 -18.98
C TYR A 174 15.94 11.97 -19.35
N ASP A 175 16.24 10.76 -19.82
CA ASP A 175 17.60 10.40 -20.21
C ASP A 175 18.28 11.57 -20.95
N LYS A 176 19.56 11.81 -20.65
CA LYS A 176 20.35 12.89 -21.25
C LYS A 176 20.32 12.82 -22.78
N GLU A 177 19.93 11.68 -23.35
CA GLU A 177 19.65 11.47 -24.76
C GLU A 177 18.13 11.45 -25.04
N PRO A 178 17.52 12.57 -25.52
CA PRO A 178 16.09 12.65 -25.84
C PRO A 178 15.62 11.60 -26.88
N MET A 179 16.53 11.14 -27.74
CA MET A 179 16.23 10.10 -28.72
C MET A 179 15.86 8.77 -28.06
N LYS A 180 16.47 8.42 -26.92
CA LYS A 180 16.08 7.21 -26.17
C LYS A 180 14.65 7.30 -25.65
N VAL A 181 14.24 8.50 -25.21
CA VAL A 181 12.87 8.76 -24.75
C VAL A 181 11.88 8.63 -25.92
N ILE A 182 12.19 9.21 -27.08
CA ILE A 182 11.35 9.08 -28.27
C ILE A 182 11.27 7.61 -28.72
N THR A 183 12.39 6.90 -28.79
CA THR A 183 12.41 5.47 -29.16
C THR A 183 11.52 4.67 -28.22
N MET A 184 11.70 4.83 -26.90
CA MET A 184 10.87 4.16 -25.89
C MET A 184 9.38 4.48 -26.06
N LEU A 185 9.01 5.74 -26.34
CA LEU A 185 7.61 6.13 -26.59
C LEU A 185 7.05 5.50 -27.87
N THR A 186 7.85 5.40 -28.92
CA THR A 186 7.44 4.79 -30.20
C THR A 186 7.31 3.27 -30.14
N THR A 187 8.03 2.62 -29.21
CA THR A 187 7.99 1.17 -28.99
C THR A 187 7.19 0.80 -27.74
N PHE A 188 6.47 1.76 -27.13
CA PHE A 188 5.81 1.56 -25.85
C PHE A 188 4.63 0.58 -26.00
N ASP A 189 4.74 -0.59 -25.37
CA ASP A 189 3.67 -1.57 -25.39
C ASP A 189 2.66 -1.27 -24.27
N ILE A 190 1.54 -0.70 -24.69
CA ILE A 190 0.45 -0.36 -23.78
C ILE A 190 -0.24 -1.62 -23.26
N GLU A 191 -0.38 -2.66 -24.08
CA GLU A 191 -1.03 -3.90 -23.65
C GLU A 191 -0.21 -4.56 -22.55
N GLU A 192 1.10 -4.59 -22.74
CA GLU A 192 2.05 -5.09 -21.73
C GLU A 192 2.03 -4.23 -20.46
N THR A 193 1.88 -2.90 -20.59
CA THR A 193 1.74 -2.00 -19.42
C THR A 193 0.53 -2.38 -18.57
N PHE A 194 -0.64 -2.58 -19.19
CA PHE A 194 -1.85 -3.00 -18.46
C PHE A 194 -1.74 -4.42 -17.90
N LYS A 195 -1.12 -5.35 -18.64
CA LYS A 195 -0.82 -6.71 -18.16
C LYS A 195 0.05 -6.69 -16.90
N ASN A 196 0.99 -5.75 -16.81
CA ASN A 196 1.87 -5.62 -15.65
C ASN A 196 1.24 -4.86 -14.48
N MET A 197 0.34 -3.92 -14.76
CA MET A 197 -0.42 -3.22 -13.73
C MET A 197 -1.45 -4.14 -13.04
N ALA A 198 -2.12 -5.01 -13.79
CA ALA A 198 -3.25 -5.79 -13.27
C ALA A 198 -2.90 -6.70 -12.07
N PRO A 199 -1.81 -7.50 -12.08
CA PRO A 199 -1.39 -8.28 -10.91
C PRO A 199 -1.04 -7.39 -9.71
N PHE A 200 -0.46 -6.22 -9.94
CA PHE A 200 -0.16 -5.28 -8.87
C PHE A 200 -1.43 -4.72 -8.22
N LEU A 201 -2.44 -4.34 -9.01
CA LEU A 201 -3.75 -3.93 -8.50
C LEU A 201 -4.42 -5.04 -7.66
N GLN A 202 -4.29 -6.31 -8.06
CA GLN A 202 -4.78 -7.44 -7.27
C GLN A 202 -4.09 -7.50 -5.90
N ILE A 203 -2.76 -7.36 -5.86
CA ILE A 203 -2.00 -7.31 -4.60
C ILE A 203 -2.47 -6.14 -3.73
N LEU A 204 -2.66 -4.95 -4.30
CA LEU A 204 -3.14 -3.78 -3.56
C LEU A 204 -4.53 -4.02 -2.96
N ASN A 205 -5.46 -4.62 -3.72
CA ASN A 205 -6.80 -4.94 -3.22
C ASN A 205 -6.77 -5.93 -2.05
N GLU A 206 -5.91 -6.94 -2.12
CA GLU A 206 -5.74 -7.89 -1.03
C GLU A 206 -5.09 -7.25 0.21
N MET A 207 -4.14 -6.32 0.02
CA MET A 207 -3.56 -5.52 1.10
C MET A 207 -4.59 -4.60 1.75
N PHE A 208 -5.53 -4.03 0.98
CA PHE A 208 -6.65 -3.27 1.52
C PHE A 208 -7.53 -4.10 2.45
N SER A 209 -7.89 -5.30 2.02
CA SER A 209 -8.65 -6.22 2.86
C SER A 209 -7.84 -6.65 4.08
N PHE A 210 -6.54 -6.94 3.90
CA PHE A 210 -5.68 -7.37 5.01
C PHE A 210 -5.51 -6.29 6.08
N THR A 211 -5.30 -5.03 5.67
CA THR A 211 -5.17 -3.91 6.62
C THR A 211 -6.47 -3.60 7.35
N LEU A 212 -7.62 -3.88 6.73
CA LEU A 212 -8.92 -3.77 7.41
C LEU A 212 -9.01 -4.80 8.52
N ASP A 213 -8.66 -6.05 8.22
CA ASP A 213 -8.75 -7.12 9.21
C ASP A 213 -7.72 -6.94 10.34
N LEU A 214 -6.52 -6.46 10.03
CA LEU A 214 -5.52 -6.06 11.04
C LEU A 214 -6.08 -4.95 11.94
N SER A 215 -6.78 -3.95 11.39
CA SER A 215 -7.35 -2.87 12.20
C SER A 215 -8.40 -3.40 13.18
N GLN A 216 -9.23 -4.34 12.75
CA GLN A 216 -10.22 -4.99 13.60
C GLN A 216 -9.58 -5.88 14.66
N GLY A 217 -8.54 -6.63 14.30
CA GLY A 217 -7.75 -7.43 15.24
C GLY A 217 -7.11 -6.56 16.33
N TYR A 218 -6.54 -5.43 15.93
CA TYR A 218 -5.94 -4.47 16.86
C TYR A 218 -6.97 -3.87 17.83
N LEU A 219 -8.16 -3.49 17.34
CA LEU A 219 -9.26 -3.02 18.19
C LEU A 219 -9.71 -4.09 19.20
N LYS A 220 -9.87 -5.35 18.77
CA LYS A 220 -10.24 -6.47 19.67
C LYS A 220 -9.19 -6.71 20.76
N LYS A 221 -7.89 -6.61 20.42
CA LYS A 221 -6.79 -6.72 21.37
C LYS A 221 -6.84 -5.61 22.44
N LEU A 222 -7.15 -4.38 22.02
CA LEU A 222 -7.32 -3.24 22.94
C LEU A 222 -8.49 -3.44 23.90
N ASP A 223 -9.64 -3.91 23.40
CA ASP A 223 -10.81 -4.16 24.24
C ASP A 223 -10.60 -5.32 25.22
N SER A 224 -9.95 -6.39 24.76
CA SER A 224 -9.56 -7.52 25.62
C SER A 224 -8.59 -7.08 26.72
N SER A 225 -7.68 -6.15 26.41
CA SER A 225 -6.73 -5.60 27.40
C SER A 225 -7.43 -4.74 28.46
N LYS A 226 -8.48 -3.99 28.09
CA LYS A 226 -9.33 -3.25 29.05
C LYS A 226 -10.10 -4.17 29.97
N ILE A 227 -10.66 -5.26 29.45
CA ILE A 227 -11.38 -6.27 30.25
C ILE A 227 -10.44 -6.95 31.23
N VAL A 228 -9.24 -7.34 30.80
CA VAL A 228 -8.24 -7.94 31.70
C VAL A 228 -7.79 -6.97 32.79
N PHE A 229 -7.73 -5.67 32.49
CA PHE A 229 -7.40 -4.65 33.48
C PHE A 229 -8.52 -4.46 34.53
N SER A 230 -9.79 -4.42 34.10
CA SER A 230 -10.93 -4.32 35.02
C SER A 230 -11.11 -5.57 35.89
N GLU A 231 -10.85 -6.76 35.35
CA GLU A 231 -10.87 -8.03 36.10
C GLU A 231 -9.73 -8.14 37.13
N LYS A 232 -8.55 -7.57 36.83
CA LYS A 232 -7.45 -7.51 37.79
C LYS A 232 -7.73 -6.53 38.93
N LEU A 233 -8.35 -5.38 38.63
CA LEU A 233 -8.79 -4.41 39.64
C LEU A 233 -9.85 -5.00 40.58
N SER A 234 -10.86 -5.68 40.06
CA SER A 234 -11.90 -6.30 40.89
C SER A 234 -11.36 -7.43 41.79
N LYS A 235 -10.35 -8.19 41.32
CA LYS A 235 -9.63 -9.17 42.15
C LYS A 235 -8.84 -8.51 43.28
N VAL A 236 -8.22 -7.36 43.05
CA VAL A 236 -7.47 -6.61 44.08
C VAL A 236 -8.44 -6.02 45.11
N GLU A 237 -9.56 -5.44 44.69
CA GLU A 237 -10.61 -4.94 45.59
C GLU A 237 -11.24 -6.06 46.44
N GLY A 238 -11.43 -7.25 45.85
CA GLY A 238 -11.91 -8.45 46.55
C GLY A 238 -10.93 -9.02 47.58
N ILE A 239 -9.62 -8.75 47.45
CA ILE A 239 -8.60 -9.11 48.44
C ILE A 239 -8.63 -8.09 49.59
N ILE A 240 -8.69 -6.79 49.28
CA ILE A 240 -8.70 -5.70 50.26
C ILE A 240 -9.94 -5.76 51.18
N THR A 241 -11.09 -6.17 50.64
CA THR A 241 -12.36 -6.30 51.39
C THR A 241 -12.45 -7.57 52.25
N LYS A 242 -11.66 -8.61 51.96
CA LYS A 242 -11.58 -9.84 52.79
C LYS A 242 -10.54 -9.77 53.91
N SER A 243 -9.69 -8.75 53.90
CA SER A 243 -8.66 -8.48 54.92
C SER A 243 -9.07 -7.42 55.95
N LYS A 244 -10.36 -7.06 56.01
CA LYS A 244 -11.01 -6.32 57.09
C LYS A 244 -11.98 -7.23 57.81
#